data_AF-A0A814AJ08-F1
#
_entry.id   AF-A0A814AJ08-F1
#
_cell.length_a   1.000
_cell.length_b   1.000
_cell.length_c   1.000
_cell.angle_alpha   90.00
_cell.angle_beta   90.00
_cell.angle_gamma   90.00
#
_symmetry.space_group_name_H-M   'P 1'
#
loop_
_entity.id
_entity.type
_entity.pdbx_description
1 polymer ?
#
loop_
_entity_poly.entity_id
_entity_poly.type
_entity_poly.pdbx_seq_one_letter_code
_entity_poly.pdbx_strand_id
1 'polypeptide(L)'
;MEQNSLTLLISIVLAAVGILFTIIGVATPGWAGASSTGKVQLFRCGSPCPLNYTAAGVLLLIAILFLVIAIVFTLMFWRGMISNSSDIIKNIVLFLFLLAAIFITVAYSRAMPSGLYSYHIAVTAGNLVFLSALAFTYWLGRTSVTYVH
;
A
#
# COMPACT_ATOMS: atom_id res chain seq x y z
N MET A 1 -18.61 19.58 8.48
CA MET A 1 -17.15 19.32 8.62
C MET A 1 -16.86 17.87 8.97
N GLU A 2 -17.65 17.23 9.84
CA GLU A 2 -17.43 15.86 10.35
C GLU A 2 -17.32 14.76 9.27
N GLN A 3 -18.15 14.81 8.23
CA GLN A 3 -18.16 13.78 7.18
C GLN A 3 -16.91 13.78 6.28
N ASN A 4 -16.23 14.92 6.13
CA ASN A 4 -14.96 15.00 5.39
C ASN A 4 -13.78 14.46 6.22
N SER A 5 -13.88 14.52 7.55
CA SER A 5 -12.89 13.92 8.45
C SER A 5 -13.00 12.40 8.47
N LEU A 6 -14.21 11.84 8.34
CA LEU A 6 -14.43 10.39 8.29
C LEU A 6 -13.81 9.75 7.04
N THR A 7 -13.88 10.38 5.87
CA THR A 7 -13.32 9.81 4.63
C THR A 7 -11.80 9.77 4.66
N LEU A 8 -11.14 10.78 5.24
CA LEU A 8 -9.68 10.75 5.48
C LEU A 8 -9.30 9.66 6.48
N LEU A 9 -10.06 9.49 7.56
CA LEU A 9 -9.82 8.42 8.52
C LEU A 9 -9.97 7.03 7.87
N ILE A 10 -11.00 6.83 7.05
CA ILE A 10 -11.19 5.59 6.28
C ILE A 10 -9.98 5.35 5.35
N SER A 11 -9.52 6.38 4.65
CA SER A 11 -8.32 6.29 3.80
C SER A 11 -7.09 5.85 4.60
N ILE A 12 -6.86 6.44 5.78
CA ILE A 12 -5.73 6.11 6.65
C ILE A 12 -5.85 4.67 7.16
N VAL A 13 -7.03 4.25 7.62
CA VAL A 13 -7.26 2.89 8.13
C VAL A 13 -7.03 1.86 7.04
N LEU A 14 -7.58 2.06 5.84
CA LEU A 14 -7.39 1.16 4.71
C LEU A 14 -5.92 1.04 4.32
N ALA A 15 -5.18 2.15 4.28
CA ALA A 15 -3.75 2.15 4.01
C ALA A 15 -2.95 1.43 5.10
N ALA A 16 -3.27 1.65 6.38
CA ALA A 16 -2.60 1.00 7.51
C ALA A 16 -2.83 -0.52 7.51
N VAL A 17 -4.05 -0.97 7.23
CA VAL A 17 -4.36 -2.40 7.07
C VAL A 17 -3.64 -2.96 5.83
N GLY A 18 -3.58 -2.20 4.73
CA GLY A 18 -2.79 -2.57 3.55
C GLY A 18 -1.29 -2.77 3.84
N ILE A 19 -0.68 -1.88 4.64
CA ILE A 19 0.70 -2.04 5.13
C ILE A 19 0.82 -3.32 5.96
N LEU A 20 -0.10 -3.55 6.89
CA LEU A 20 -0.06 -4.72 7.76
C LEU A 20 -0.11 -6.01 6.95
N PHE A 21 -1.01 -6.11 5.97
CA PHE A 21 -1.08 -7.26 5.07
C PHE A 21 0.18 -7.41 4.21
N THR A 22 0.77 -6.30 3.78
CA THR A 22 2.04 -6.31 3.04
C THR A 22 3.17 -6.89 3.89
N ILE A 23 3.27 -6.46 5.15
CA ILE A 23 4.26 -6.97 6.12
C ILE A 23 4.03 -8.45 6.43
N ILE A 24 2.78 -8.86 6.65
CA ILE A 24 2.42 -10.27 6.87
C ILE A 24 2.82 -11.10 5.66
N GLY A 25 2.49 -10.65 4.46
CA GLY A 25 2.89 -11.33 3.22
C GLY A 25 4.41 -11.48 3.13
N VAL A 26 5.17 -10.44 3.47
CA VAL A 26 6.64 -10.48 3.50
C VAL A 26 7.17 -11.48 4.53
N ALA A 27 6.59 -11.53 5.73
CA ALA A 27 7.01 -12.40 6.81
C ALA A 27 6.55 -13.86 6.66
N THR A 28 5.55 -14.12 5.80
CA THR A 28 4.96 -15.46 5.64
C THR A 28 5.94 -16.38 4.88
N PRO A 29 6.30 -17.55 5.44
CA PRO A 29 7.16 -18.53 4.79
C PRO A 29 6.38 -19.34 3.75
N GLY A 30 6.04 -18.71 2.62
CA GLY A 30 5.22 -19.32 1.57
C GLY A 30 5.43 -18.71 0.19
N TRP A 31 6.59 -18.06 -0.04
CA TRP A 31 6.94 -17.47 -1.32
C TRP A 31 7.37 -18.51 -2.35
N ALA A 32 7.86 -19.67 -1.91
CA ALA A 32 8.13 -20.80 -2.78
C ALA A 32 7.02 -21.86 -2.63
N GLY A 33 6.39 -22.22 -3.75
CA GLY A 33 5.43 -23.31 -3.85
C GLY A 33 6.04 -24.63 -3.38
N ALA A 34 5.23 -25.46 -2.75
CA ALA A 34 5.61 -26.75 -2.19
C ALA A 34 6.09 -27.73 -3.26
N SER A 35 7.40 -27.78 -3.51
CA SER A 35 8.08 -28.99 -3.98
C SER A 35 9.56 -28.93 -3.57
N SER A 36 9.91 -29.80 -2.61
CA SER A 36 11.25 -30.25 -2.21
C SER A 36 12.29 -29.29 -1.63
N THR A 37 12.12 -27.97 -1.62
CA THR A 37 13.05 -27.05 -0.92
C THR A 37 12.33 -26.22 0.13
N GLY A 38 12.82 -26.31 1.37
CA GLY A 38 12.14 -25.82 2.57
C GLY A 38 11.73 -24.35 2.49
N LYS A 39 10.50 -24.07 2.95
CA LYS A 39 9.94 -22.77 3.37
C LYS A 39 10.90 -21.57 3.25
N VAL A 40 11.03 -21.06 2.02
CA VAL A 40 11.84 -19.87 1.75
C VAL A 40 11.09 -18.64 2.27
N GLN A 41 11.62 -17.99 3.30
CA GLN A 41 11.25 -16.63 3.63
C GLN A 41 12.01 -15.68 2.70
N LEU A 42 11.40 -14.56 2.29
CA LEU A 42 12.03 -13.51 1.48
C LEU A 42 13.42 -13.07 2.00
N PHE A 43 13.64 -13.17 3.32
CA PHE A 43 14.91 -12.82 3.98
C PHE A 43 15.70 -14.01 4.54
N ARG A 44 15.16 -15.23 4.46
CA ARG A 44 15.74 -16.44 5.06
C ARG A 44 15.84 -17.55 4.03
N CYS A 45 16.46 -17.18 2.93
CA CYS A 45 16.82 -18.09 1.86
C CYS A 45 18.17 -18.72 2.23
N GLY A 46 18.23 -20.05 2.29
CA GLY A 46 19.52 -20.73 2.11
C GLY A 46 20.02 -20.39 0.71
N SER A 47 21.23 -19.88 0.60
CA SER A 47 21.86 -19.51 -0.67
C SER A 47 21.80 -20.68 -1.68
N PRO A 48 21.53 -20.43 -2.98
CA PRO A 48 21.29 -19.14 -3.63
C PRO A 48 19.80 -18.76 -3.65
N CYS A 49 19.49 -17.52 -3.25
CA CYS A 49 18.14 -17.00 -3.39
C CYS A 49 17.88 -16.48 -4.81
N PRO A 50 16.76 -16.81 -5.47
CA PRO A 50 16.53 -16.36 -6.83
C PRO A 50 16.35 -14.83 -6.86
N LEU A 51 17.01 -14.16 -7.81
CA LEU A 51 17.07 -12.70 -7.96
C LEU A 51 15.68 -12.02 -7.97
N ASN A 52 14.66 -12.76 -8.40
CA ASN A 52 13.28 -12.29 -8.47
C ASN A 52 12.65 -12.07 -7.08
N TYR A 53 13.05 -12.85 -6.07
CA TYR A 53 12.54 -12.72 -4.70
C TYR A 53 13.17 -11.53 -3.98
N THR A 54 14.47 -11.31 -4.13
CA THR A 54 15.15 -10.14 -3.55
C THR A 54 14.64 -8.83 -4.16
N ALA A 55 14.44 -8.78 -5.48
CA ALA A 55 13.83 -7.63 -6.13
C ALA A 55 12.40 -7.36 -5.61
N ALA A 56 11.57 -8.39 -5.44
CA ALA A 56 10.22 -8.24 -4.89
C ALA A 56 10.23 -7.73 -3.44
N GLY A 57 11.13 -8.23 -2.60
CA GLY A 57 11.29 -7.73 -1.23
C GLY A 57 11.64 -6.24 -1.19
N VAL A 58 12.51 -5.77 -2.09
CA VAL A 58 12.86 -4.35 -2.22
C VAL A 58 11.66 -3.52 -2.69
N LEU A 59 10.91 -3.99 -3.70
CA LEU A 59 9.70 -3.28 -4.16
C LEU A 59 8.67 -3.11 -3.03
N LEU A 60 8.50 -4.12 -2.18
CA LEU A 60 7.54 -4.06 -1.05
C LEU A 60 8.00 -3.09 0.02
N LEU A 61 9.30 -3.04 0.32
CA LEU A 61 9.86 -2.04 1.24
C LEU A 61 9.65 -0.61 0.71
N ILE A 62 9.88 -0.38 -0.58
CA ILE A 62 9.65 0.92 -1.22
C ILE A 62 8.15 1.28 -1.17
N ALA A 63 7.26 0.32 -1.43
CA ALA A 63 5.82 0.53 -1.35
C ALA A 63 5.36 0.90 0.07
N ILE A 64 5.89 0.22 1.10
CA ILE A 64 5.61 0.55 2.50
C ILE A 64 6.09 1.97 2.81
N LEU A 65 7.28 2.37 2.35
CA LEU A 65 7.79 3.72 2.54
C LEU A 65 6.86 4.78 1.93
N PHE A 66 6.41 4.56 0.69
CA PHE A 66 5.45 5.46 0.03
C PHE A 66 4.13 5.55 0.80
N LEU A 67 3.62 4.44 1.34
CA LEU A 67 2.39 4.44 2.14
C LEU A 67 2.56 5.18 3.45
N VAL A 68 3.69 5.01 4.15
CA VAL A 68 3.96 5.74 5.39
C VAL A 68 3.99 7.24 5.12
N ILE A 69 4.68 7.67 4.06
CA ILE A 69 4.72 9.08 3.66
C ILE A 69 3.31 9.58 3.34
N ALA A 70 2.55 8.84 2.53
CA ALA A 70 1.19 9.21 2.15
C ALA A 70 0.26 9.33 3.38
N ILE A 71 0.35 8.40 4.34
CA ILE A 71 -0.41 8.45 5.60
C ILE A 71 -0.03 9.67 6.43
N VAL A 72 1.26 9.98 6.56
CA VAL A 72 1.73 11.17 7.29
C VAL A 72 1.13 12.43 6.69
N PHE A 73 1.22 12.62 5.38
CA PHE A 73 0.61 13.78 4.73
C PHE A 73 -0.92 13.80 4.88
N THR A 74 -1.58 12.65 4.77
CA THR A 74 -3.03 12.53 4.98
C THR A 74 -3.43 12.94 6.41
N LEU A 75 -2.63 12.58 7.42
CA LEU A 75 -2.80 13.03 8.81
C LEU A 75 -2.54 14.53 8.97
N MET A 76 -1.56 15.09 8.25
CA MET A 76 -1.30 16.53 8.26
C MET A 76 -2.47 17.32 7.67
N PHE A 77 -3.10 16.83 6.60
CA PHE A 77 -4.35 17.40 6.07
C PHE A 77 -5.49 17.27 7.07
N TRP A 78 -5.66 16.10 7.69
CA TRP A 78 -6.71 15.86 8.68
C TRP A 78 -6.59 16.80 9.90
N ARG A 79 -5.36 17.05 10.37
CA ARG A 79 -5.08 18.00 11.46
C ARG A 79 -5.10 19.47 11.04
N GLY A 80 -5.28 19.77 9.76
CA GLY A 80 -5.24 21.15 9.25
C GLY A 80 -3.84 21.79 9.32
N MET A 81 -2.78 20.99 9.42
CA MET A 81 -1.39 21.49 9.44
C MET A 81 -0.90 21.89 8.04
N ILE A 82 -1.53 21.34 6.98
CA ILE A 82 -1.28 21.72 5.59
C ILE A 82 -2.56 22.35 5.03
N SER A 83 -2.39 23.43 4.29
CA SER A 83 -3.52 24.11 3.63
C SER A 83 -4.24 23.17 2.66
N ASN A 84 -5.57 23.12 2.79
CA ASN A 84 -6.44 22.40 1.86
C ASN A 84 -6.45 23.00 0.45
N SER A 85 -5.80 24.14 0.21
CA SER A 85 -5.69 24.77 -1.12
C SER A 85 -4.51 24.23 -1.94
N SER A 86 -3.65 23.36 -1.39
CA SER A 86 -2.49 22.84 -2.13
C SER A 86 -2.85 21.60 -2.96
N ASP A 87 -3.37 21.82 -4.16
CA ASP A 87 -3.71 20.74 -5.10
C ASP A 87 -2.47 19.93 -5.54
N ILE A 88 -1.29 20.56 -5.54
CA ILE A 88 -0.02 19.89 -5.83
C ILE A 88 0.27 18.80 -4.78
N ILE A 89 0.22 19.14 -3.48
CA ILE A 89 0.52 18.18 -2.41
C ILE A 89 -0.52 17.06 -2.40
N LYS A 90 -1.80 17.41 -2.59
CA LYS A 90 -2.90 16.44 -2.73
C LYS A 90 -2.65 15.43 -3.85
N ASN A 91 -2.26 15.89 -5.03
CA ASN A 91 -1.96 15.02 -6.17
C ASN A 91 -0.72 14.15 -5.92
N ILE A 92 0.31 14.67 -5.23
CA ILE A 92 1.48 13.89 -4.84
C ILE A 92 1.07 12.75 -3.89
N VAL A 93 0.24 13.03 -2.87
CA VAL A 93 -0.24 11.99 -1.93
C VAL A 93 -1.05 10.91 -2.66
N LEU A 94 -1.94 11.31 -3.56
CA LEU A 94 -2.69 10.37 -4.39
C LEU A 94 -1.75 9.51 -5.24
N PHE A 95 -0.75 10.12 -5.86
CA PHE A 95 0.24 9.42 -6.67
C PHE A 95 1.05 8.41 -5.85
N LEU A 96 1.42 8.74 -4.61
CA LEU A 96 2.11 7.81 -3.71
C LEU A 96 1.24 6.59 -3.37
N PHE A 97 -0.05 6.77 -3.09
CA PHE A 97 -0.97 5.65 -2.85
C PHE A 97 -1.07 4.73 -4.08
N LEU A 98 -1.20 5.32 -5.29
CA LEU A 98 -1.31 4.56 -6.53
C LEU A 98 -0.01 3.81 -6.86
N LEU A 99 1.15 4.46 -6.72
CA LEU A 99 2.44 3.80 -6.92
C LEU A 99 2.65 2.65 -5.95
N ALA A 100 2.30 2.84 -4.68
CA ALA A 100 2.39 1.77 -3.69
C ALA A 100 1.50 0.57 -4.05
N ALA A 101 0.25 0.81 -4.47
CA ALA A 101 -0.66 -0.26 -4.92
C ALA A 101 -0.07 -1.04 -6.10
N ILE A 102 0.51 -0.33 -7.08
CA ILE A 102 1.16 -0.94 -8.24
C ILE A 102 2.37 -1.76 -7.81
N PHE A 103 3.24 -1.22 -6.97
CA PHE A 103 4.45 -1.90 -6.51
C PHE A 103 4.13 -3.16 -5.70
N ILE A 104 3.12 -3.10 -4.85
CA ILE A 104 2.60 -4.25 -4.12
C ILE A 104 2.13 -5.33 -5.10
N THR A 105 1.29 -4.96 -6.06
CA THR A 105 0.74 -5.90 -7.07
C THR A 105 1.84 -6.51 -7.94
N VAL A 106 2.81 -5.71 -8.38
CA VAL A 106 3.93 -6.16 -9.22
C VAL A 106 4.88 -7.06 -8.45
N ALA A 107 5.24 -6.71 -7.22
CA ALA A 107 6.11 -7.52 -6.39
C ALA A 107 5.51 -8.90 -6.14
N TYR A 108 4.21 -8.97 -5.84
CA TYR A 108 3.53 -10.23 -5.59
C TYR A 108 3.28 -11.07 -6.84
N SER A 109 2.96 -10.46 -7.99
CA SER A 109 2.80 -11.20 -9.25
C SER A 109 4.11 -11.82 -9.77
N ARG A 110 5.27 -11.22 -9.45
CA ARG A 110 6.58 -11.70 -9.89
C ARG A 110 7.23 -12.73 -8.97
N ALA A 111 6.84 -12.77 -7.70
CA ALA A 111 7.53 -13.58 -6.69
C ALA A 111 6.69 -14.73 -6.12
N MET A 112 5.54 -15.08 -6.68
CA MET A 112 4.74 -16.22 -6.19
C MET A 112 4.52 -17.32 -7.23
N PRO A 113 5.05 -18.53 -7.02
CA PRO A 113 4.56 -19.75 -7.65
C PRO A 113 3.38 -20.27 -6.82
N SER A 114 2.16 -20.04 -7.33
CA SER A 114 0.94 -20.85 -7.06
C SER A 114 0.55 -21.20 -5.60
N GLY A 115 1.08 -20.52 -4.58
CA GLY A 115 0.67 -20.67 -3.19
C GLY A 115 -0.62 -19.87 -2.90
N LEU A 116 -1.76 -20.56 -2.85
CA LEU A 116 -3.10 -19.98 -2.60
C LEU A 116 -3.13 -18.95 -1.46
N TYR A 117 -2.50 -19.25 -0.31
CA TYR A 117 -2.65 -18.42 0.89
C TYR A 117 -1.89 -17.08 0.82
N SER A 118 -0.64 -17.09 0.35
CA SER A 118 0.19 -15.88 0.24
C SER A 118 -0.35 -14.94 -0.86
N TYR A 119 -0.90 -15.50 -1.95
CA TYR A 119 -1.50 -14.74 -3.05
C TYR A 119 -2.75 -13.97 -2.61
N HIS A 120 -3.62 -14.58 -1.81
CA HIS A 120 -4.80 -13.87 -1.30
C HIS A 120 -4.43 -12.70 -0.39
N ILE A 121 -3.45 -12.88 0.51
CA ILE A 121 -2.94 -11.80 1.37
C ILE A 121 -2.41 -10.64 0.51
N ALA A 122 -1.69 -10.95 -0.56
CA ALA A 122 -1.14 -9.98 -1.50
C ALA A 122 -2.21 -9.19 -2.27
N VAL A 123 -3.19 -9.88 -2.85
CA VAL A 123 -4.31 -9.25 -3.57
C VAL A 123 -5.13 -8.39 -2.62
N THR A 124 -5.38 -8.88 -1.40
CA THR A 124 -6.05 -8.10 -0.35
C THR A 124 -5.25 -6.85 0.00
N ALA A 125 -3.92 -6.94 0.17
CA ALA A 125 -3.06 -5.79 0.44
C ALA A 125 -3.15 -4.72 -0.66
N GLY A 126 -2.99 -5.13 -1.93
CA GLY A 126 -3.07 -4.22 -3.07
C GLY A 126 -4.45 -3.56 -3.20
N ASN A 127 -5.53 -4.32 -3.02
CA ASN A 127 -6.89 -3.81 -3.08
C ASN A 127 -7.19 -2.83 -1.95
N LEU A 128 -6.73 -3.09 -0.73
CA LEU A 128 -6.91 -2.17 0.40
C LEU A 128 -6.19 -0.83 0.16
N VAL A 129 -4.98 -0.89 -0.40
CA VAL A 129 -4.24 0.33 -0.77
C VAL A 129 -4.95 1.07 -1.92
N PHE A 130 -5.45 0.37 -2.92
CA PHE A 130 -6.24 0.99 -3.98
C PHE A 130 -7.53 1.65 -3.45
N LEU A 131 -8.23 0.98 -2.54
CA LEU A 131 -9.42 1.55 -1.86
C LEU A 131 -9.06 2.78 -1.01
N SER A 132 -7.88 2.81 -0.38
CA SER A 132 -7.41 4.02 0.30
C SER A 132 -7.21 5.18 -0.68
N ALA A 133 -6.64 4.93 -1.87
CA ALA A 133 -6.49 5.94 -2.91
C ALA A 133 -7.85 6.48 -3.39
N LEU A 134 -8.85 5.60 -3.54
CA LEU A 134 -10.21 5.99 -3.89
C LEU A 134 -10.89 6.81 -2.79
N ALA A 135 -10.74 6.41 -1.53
CA ALA A 135 -11.26 7.18 -0.38
C ALA A 135 -10.61 8.57 -0.30
N PHE A 136 -9.30 8.67 -0.57
CA PHE A 136 -8.59 9.94 -0.66
C PHE A 136 -9.09 10.79 -1.82
N THR A 137 -9.28 10.19 -3.00
CA THR A 137 -9.82 10.88 -4.19
C THR A 137 -11.24 11.40 -3.95
N TYR A 138 -12.07 10.61 -3.27
CA TYR A 138 -13.41 11.03 -2.87
C TYR A 138 -13.37 12.25 -1.93
N TRP A 139 -12.43 12.27 -0.98
CA TRP A 139 -12.19 13.45 -0.15
C TRP A 139 -11.75 14.67 -0.97
N LEU A 140 -10.84 14.49 -1.93
CA LEU A 140 -10.42 15.57 -2.84
C LEU A 140 -11.61 16.20 -3.56
N GLY A 141 -12.46 15.37 -4.18
CA GLY A 141 -13.64 15.80 -4.92
C GLY A 141 -14.67 16.54 -4.06
N ARG A 142 -14.76 16.27 -2.76
CA ARG A 142 -15.60 17.07 -1.85
C ARG A 142 -14.99 18.40 -1.45
N THR A 143 -13.67 18.49 -1.32
CA THR A 143 -12.99 19.75 -0.94
C THR A 143 -12.95 20.77 -2.07
N SER A 144 -13.00 20.32 -3.34
CA SER A 144 -13.03 21.20 -4.51
C SER A 144 -14.40 21.82 -4.78
N VAL A 145 -15.50 21.15 -4.42
CA VAL A 145 -16.87 21.64 -4.68
C VAL A 145 -17.28 22.79 -3.74
N THR A 146 -16.64 22.94 -2.58
CA THR A 146 -16.94 24.02 -1.62
C THR A 146 -16.46 25.42 -2.02
N TYR A 147 -15.80 25.59 -3.17
CA TYR A 147 -15.30 26.90 -3.65
C TYR A 147 -16.15 27.55 -4.74
N VAL A 148 -17.33 27.00 -5.06
CA VAL A 148 -18.27 27.60 -6.01
C VAL A 148 -19.51 28.06 -5.24
N HIS A 149 -19.38 29.10 -4.42
CA HIS A 149 -20.48 29.99 -4.01
C HIS A 149 -19.94 31.28 -3.40
#